data_AF-A0A1Z9RPP8-F1
#
_entry.id   AF-A0A1Z9RPP8-F1
#
_cell.length_a   1.000
_cell.length_b   1.000
_cell.length_c   1.000
_cell.angle_alpha   90.00
_cell.angle_beta   90.00
_cell.angle_gamma   90.00
#
_symmetry.space_group_name_H-M   'P 1'
#
loop_
_entity.id
_entity.type
_entity.pdbx_description
1 polymer ?
#
loop_
_entity_poly.entity_id
_entity_poly.type
_entity_poly.pdbx_seq_one_letter_code
_entity_poly.pdbx_strand_id
1 'polypeptide(L)'
;MHKRTETICGESSIIPNFEEIGNNPNFVFNPDPNFEPVSLFNESGNTVSVNSWLECANYVNGGWTNYHSDFFNGESLYFIFVTGSFLLYIVKKRISFND
;
A
#
# COMPACT_ATOMS: atom_id res chain seq x y z
N MET A 1 9.36 15.37 -3.71
CA MET A 1 8.21 14.51 -4.05
C MET A 1 8.38 13.19 -3.29
N HIS A 2 7.31 12.41 -3.07
CA HIS A 2 7.40 11.18 -2.29
C HIS A 2 7.97 10.05 -3.15
N LYS A 3 9.08 9.42 -2.72
CA LYS A 3 9.79 8.34 -3.44
C LYS A 3 8.87 7.22 -3.94
N ARG A 4 7.81 6.91 -3.20
CA ARG A 4 6.81 5.89 -3.57
C ARG A 4 6.02 6.28 -4.82
N THR A 5 5.62 7.55 -4.94
CA THR A 5 4.90 8.04 -6.12
C THR A 5 5.77 7.98 -7.36
N GLU A 6 7.05 8.35 -7.26
CA GLU A 6 8.01 8.24 -8.38
C GLU A 6 8.17 6.78 -8.82
N THR A 7 8.22 5.85 -7.86
CA THR A 7 8.35 4.41 -8.13
C THR A 7 7.12 3.82 -8.83
N ILE A 8 5.91 4.27 -8.47
CA ILE A 8 4.64 3.71 -8.97
C ILE A 8 4.15 4.43 -10.22
N CYS A 9 4.20 5.76 -10.22
CA CYS A 9 3.63 6.63 -11.25
C CYS A 9 4.68 7.20 -12.21
N GLY A 10 5.96 7.03 -11.92
CA GLY A 10 7.06 7.66 -12.67
C GLY A 10 7.42 9.07 -12.20
N GLU A 11 8.55 9.53 -12.71
CA GLU A 11 9.08 10.88 -12.47
C GLU A 11 8.18 11.95 -13.11
N SER A 12 8.04 13.10 -12.45
CA SER A 12 7.33 14.26 -13.01
C SER A 12 7.80 15.55 -12.36
N SER A 13 7.75 16.63 -13.12
CA SER A 13 7.96 17.98 -12.62
C SER A 13 6.71 18.59 -11.95
N ILE A 14 5.56 17.90 -12.00
CA ILE A 14 4.30 18.38 -11.42
C ILE A 14 4.40 18.34 -9.89
N ILE A 15 4.07 19.46 -9.25
CA ILE A 15 3.94 19.54 -7.79
C ILE A 15 2.43 19.57 -7.48
N PRO A 16 1.83 18.45 -7.06
CA PRO A 16 0.38 18.34 -6.87
C PRO A 16 -0.07 19.06 -5.59
N ASN A 17 -1.24 19.70 -5.65
CA ASN A 17 -1.95 20.24 -4.49
C ASN A 17 -3.10 19.28 -4.09
N PHE A 18 -2.77 18.26 -3.30
CA PHE A 18 -3.75 17.22 -2.93
C PHE A 18 -4.90 17.75 -2.05
N GLU A 19 -4.65 18.79 -1.25
CA GLU A 19 -5.68 19.39 -0.40
C GLU A 19 -6.76 20.08 -1.24
N GLU A 20 -6.37 20.82 -2.26
CA GLU A 20 -7.31 21.47 -3.18
C GLU A 20 -8.12 20.45 -4.00
N ILE A 21 -7.48 19.36 -4.44
CA ILE A 21 -8.17 18.25 -5.13
C ILE A 21 -9.20 17.60 -4.19
N GLY A 22 -8.81 17.29 -2.94
CA GLY A 22 -9.70 16.65 -1.97
C GLY A 22 -10.87 17.54 -1.52
N ASN A 23 -10.69 18.86 -1.54
CA ASN A 23 -11.72 19.83 -1.16
C ASN A 23 -12.68 20.19 -2.30
N ASN A 24 -12.42 19.75 -3.54
CA ASN A 24 -13.26 20.02 -4.70
C ASN A 24 -14.03 18.76 -5.13
N PRO A 25 -15.32 18.61 -4.77
CA PRO A 25 -16.10 17.42 -5.11
C PRO A 25 -16.40 17.29 -6.61
N ASN A 26 -16.18 18.34 -7.40
CA ASN A 26 -16.36 18.35 -8.85
C ASN A 26 -15.03 18.26 -9.62
N PHE A 27 -13.93 17.99 -8.93
CA PHE A 27 -12.65 17.83 -9.58
C PHE A 27 -12.66 16.56 -10.46
N VAL A 28 -12.21 16.71 -11.71
CA VAL A 28 -12.10 15.60 -12.67
C VAL A 28 -10.67 15.55 -13.18
N PHE A 29 -10.05 14.38 -13.11
CA PHE A 29 -8.73 14.17 -13.67
C PHE A 29 -8.79 14.17 -15.19
N ASN A 30 -7.86 14.88 -15.82
CA ASN A 30 -7.73 14.90 -17.27
C ASN A 30 -6.78 13.78 -17.71
N PRO A 31 -7.19 12.92 -18.67
CA PRO A 31 -6.32 11.89 -19.21
C PRO A 31 -5.06 12.49 -19.86
N ASP A 32 -3.91 11.85 -19.63
CA ASP A 32 -2.67 12.18 -20.32
C ASP A 32 -2.38 11.10 -21.37
N PRO A 33 -2.45 11.41 -22.68
CA PRO A 33 -2.18 10.44 -23.74
C PRO A 33 -0.77 9.82 -23.71
N ASN A 34 0.18 10.46 -23.03
CA ASN A 34 1.56 9.98 -22.92
C ASN A 34 1.81 9.17 -21.64
N PHE A 35 0.80 9.03 -20.79
CA PHE A 35 0.90 8.28 -19.55
C PHE A 35 0.45 6.84 -19.77
N GLU A 36 1.30 5.87 -19.44
CA GLU A 36 0.93 4.46 -19.46
C GLU A 36 -0.06 4.18 -18.32
N PRO A 37 -1.27 3.65 -18.59
CA PRO A 37 -2.24 3.41 -17.53
C PRO A 37 -1.72 2.45 -16.46
N VAL A 38 -1.92 2.81 -15.19
CA VAL A 38 -1.49 2.02 -14.04
C VAL A 38 -2.70 1.48 -13.29
N SER A 39 -2.67 0.19 -12.96
CA SER A 39 -3.66 -0.40 -12.06
C SER A 39 -3.19 -0.27 -10.62
N LEU A 40 -4.03 0.32 -9.77
CA LEU A 40 -3.78 0.49 -8.35
C LEU A 40 -4.79 -0.29 -7.52
N PHE A 41 -4.40 -0.62 -6.29
CA PHE A 41 -5.14 -1.38 -5.31
C PHE A 41 -5.12 -0.68 -3.96
N ASN A 42 -6.24 -0.75 -3.24
CA ASN A 42 -6.32 -0.35 -1.84
C ASN A 42 -6.27 -1.58 -0.93
N GLU A 43 -6.16 -1.35 0.39
CA GLU A 43 -6.09 -2.41 1.40
C GLU A 43 -7.35 -3.30 1.42
N SER A 44 -8.50 -2.76 0.99
CA SER A 44 -9.75 -3.51 0.85
C SER A 44 -9.83 -4.37 -0.42
N GLY A 45 -8.79 -4.35 -1.27
CA GLY A 45 -8.75 -5.08 -2.54
C GLY A 45 -9.58 -4.46 -3.66
N ASN A 46 -10.04 -3.22 -3.52
CA ASN A 46 -10.63 -2.49 -4.65
C ASN A 46 -9.52 -2.10 -5.62
N THR A 47 -9.88 -2.04 -6.91
CA THR A 47 -8.96 -1.71 -7.98
C THR A 47 -9.44 -0.48 -8.76
N VAL A 48 -8.49 0.32 -9.23
CA VAL A 48 -8.72 1.45 -10.13
C VAL A 48 -7.64 1.46 -11.19
N SER A 49 -8.01 1.81 -12.43
CA SER A 49 -7.05 2.05 -13.52
C SER A 49 -6.98 3.56 -13.74
N VAL A 50 -5.80 4.13 -13.54
CA VAL A 50 -5.54 5.58 -13.68
C VAL A 50 -4.80 5.86 -14.98
N ASN A 51 -5.06 7.02 -15.60
CA ASN A 51 -4.54 7.35 -16.94
C ASN A 51 -3.86 8.73 -17.01
N SER A 52 -3.51 9.30 -15.85
CA SER A 52 -2.67 10.49 -15.77
C SER A 52 -1.79 10.42 -14.53
N TRP A 53 -0.65 11.10 -14.60
CA TRP A 53 0.28 11.13 -13.47
C TRP A 53 -0.35 11.77 -12.23
N LEU A 54 -1.13 12.85 -12.39
CA LEU A 54 -1.75 13.57 -11.27
C LEU A 54 -2.79 12.70 -10.55
N GLU A 55 -3.58 11.94 -11.31
CA GLU A 55 -4.52 10.97 -10.77
C GLU A 55 -3.79 9.86 -10.01
N CYS A 56 -2.77 9.26 -10.62
CA CYS A 56 -1.96 8.23 -9.98
C CYS A 56 -1.35 8.73 -8.66
N ALA A 57 -0.75 9.92 -8.67
CA ALA A 57 -0.16 10.53 -7.49
C ALA A 57 -1.18 10.76 -6.38
N ASN A 58 -2.40 11.18 -6.72
CA ASN A 58 -3.48 11.38 -5.75
C ASN A 58 -3.90 10.07 -5.07
N TYR A 59 -4.08 9.00 -5.85
CA TYR A 59 -4.41 7.67 -5.29
C TYR A 59 -3.27 7.11 -4.43
N VAL A 60 -2.01 7.21 -4.89
CA VAL A 60 -0.84 6.76 -4.10
C VAL A 60 -0.70 7.57 -2.80
N ASN A 61 -0.96 8.88 -2.83
CA ASN A 61 -1.01 9.71 -1.63
C ASN A 61 -2.13 9.26 -0.66
N GLY A 62 -3.25 8.77 -1.19
CA GLY A 62 -4.33 8.14 -0.43
C GLY A 62 -4.06 6.71 0.04
N GLY A 63 -2.83 6.20 -0.14
CA GLY A 63 -2.41 4.88 0.36
C GLY A 63 -2.50 3.73 -0.64
N TRP A 64 -2.94 3.98 -1.87
CA TRP A 64 -3.02 2.96 -2.91
C TRP A 64 -1.63 2.52 -3.40
N THR A 65 -1.56 1.32 -3.97
CA THR A 65 -0.32 0.68 -4.46
C THR A 65 -0.55 -0.08 -5.76
N ASN A 66 0.49 -0.33 -6.55
CA ASN A 66 0.45 -1.21 -7.73
C ASN A 66 0.68 -2.70 -7.41
N TYR A 67 0.96 -3.07 -6.16
CA TYR A 67 1.12 -4.47 -5.75
C TYR A 67 0.34 -4.81 -4.48
N HIS A 68 -0.50 -5.85 -4.54
CA HIS A 68 -1.26 -6.34 -3.37
C HIS A 68 -0.38 -6.78 -2.20
N SER A 69 0.85 -7.24 -2.48
CA SER A 69 1.79 -7.69 -1.45
C SER A 69 2.22 -6.57 -0.51
N ASP A 70 2.06 -5.29 -0.89
CA ASP A 70 2.41 -4.16 -0.02
C ASP A 70 1.52 -4.09 1.23
N PHE A 71 0.33 -4.69 1.20
CA PHE A 71 -0.56 -4.79 2.36
C PHE A 71 -0.23 -6.00 3.26
N PHE A 72 0.66 -6.89 2.82
CA PHE A 72 1.03 -8.07 3.58
C PHE A 72 2.05 -7.73 4.67
N ASN A 73 1.63 -7.80 5.94
CA ASN A 73 2.52 -7.59 7.08
C ASN A 73 3.23 -8.90 7.49
N GLY A 74 4.26 -9.26 6.72
CA GLY A 74 5.06 -10.46 6.97
C GLY A 74 5.79 -10.45 8.32
N GLU A 75 6.18 -9.27 8.82
CA GLU A 75 6.86 -9.13 10.12
C GLU A 75 5.94 -9.53 11.27
N SER A 76 4.68 -9.07 11.24
CA SER A 76 3.68 -9.44 12.25
C SER A 76 3.44 -10.95 12.26
N LEU A 77 3.31 -11.58 11.09
CA LEU A 77 3.15 -13.03 10.99
C LEU A 77 4.37 -13.77 11.52
N TYR A 78 5.58 -13.34 11.14
CA TYR A 78 6.82 -13.92 11.65
C TYR A 78 6.89 -13.83 13.17
N PHE A 79 6.54 -12.67 13.74
CA PHE A 79 6.51 -12.47 15.19
C PHE A 79 5.53 -13.44 15.88
N ILE A 80 4.33 -13.62 15.34
CA ILE A 80 3.33 -14.58 15.86
C ILE A 80 3.88 -16.02 15.82
N PHE A 81 4.53 -16.42 14.72
CA PHE A 81 5.10 -17.77 14.61
C PHE A 81 6.23 -18.02 15.61
N VAL A 82 7.16 -17.08 15.76
CA VAL A 82 8.29 -17.21 16.69
C VAL A 82 7.79 -17.25 18.14
N THR A 83 6.92 -16.32 18.51
CA THR A 83 6.37 -16.26 19.88
C THR A 83 5.50 -17.47 20.20
N GLY A 84 4.65 -17.91 19.26
CA GLY A 84 3.85 -19.13 19.40
C GLY A 84 4.71 -20.39 19.57
N SER A 85 5.77 -20.53 18.76
CA SER A 85 6.70 -21.67 18.88
C SER A 85 7.44 -21.69 20.22
N PHE A 86 7.86 -20.52 20.71
CA PHE A 86 8.52 -20.39 22.01
C PHE A 86 7.58 -20.74 23.17
N LEU A 87 6.32 -20.27 23.12
CA LEU A 87 5.30 -20.63 24.12
C LEU A 87 5.00 -22.13 24.10
N LEU A 88 4.85 -22.73 22.91
CA LEU A 88 4.66 -24.18 22.77
C LEU A 88 5.83 -24.97 23.37
N TYR A 89 7.06 -24.51 23.16
CA TYR A 89 8.25 -25.10 23.78
C TYR A 89 8.20 -25.02 25.31
N ILE A 90 7.86 -23.87 25.89
CA ILE A 90 7.74 -23.70 27.35
C ILE A 90 6.65 -24.62 27.92
N VAL A 91 5.49 -24.70 27.27
CA VAL A 91 4.38 -25.56 27.70
C VAL A 91 4.79 -27.02 27.69
N LYS A 92 5.41 -27.49 26.58
CA LYS A 92 5.92 -28.87 26.48
C LYS A 92 6.94 -29.19 27.56
N LYS A 93 7.90 -28.29 27.79
CA LYS A 93 8.91 -28.45 28.83
C LYS A 93 8.27 -28.52 30.23
N ARG A 94 7.25 -27.71 30.50
CA ARG A 94 6.54 -27.70 31.78
C ARG A 94 5.77 -28.99 32.03
N ILE A 95 5.07 -29.52 31.02
CA ILE A 95 4.33 -30.80 31.12
C ILE A 95 5.30 -31.95 31.37
N SER A 96 6.38 -32.05 30.57
CA SER A 96 7.39 -33.12 30.72
C SER A 96 8.14 -33.11 32.07
N PHE A 97 8.11 -31.99 32.81
CA PHE A 97 8.71 -31.91 34.15
C PHE A 97 7.72 -32.31 35.25
N ASN A 98 6.43 -32.33 34.94
CA ASN A 98 5.33 -32.57 35.88
C ASN A 98 4.83 -34.03 35.83
N ASP A 99 5.35 -34.83 34.89
CA ASP A 99 5.28 -36.29 34.80
C ASP A 99 6.57 -36.91 35.37
#